data_AF-A0A3B0WL26-F1
#
_entry.id   AF-A0A3B0WL26-F1
#
_cell.length_a   1.000
_cell.length_b   1.000
_cell.length_c   1.000
_cell.angle_alpha   90.00
_cell.angle_beta   90.00
_cell.angle_gamma   90.00
#
_symmetry.space_group_name_H-M   'P 1'
#
loop_
_entity.id
_entity.type
_entity.pdbx_description
1 polymer ?
#
loop_
_entity_poly.entity_id
_entity_poly.type
_entity_poly.pdbx_seq_one_letter_code
_entity_poly.pdbx_strand_id
1 'polypeptide(L)'
;MKNYFIYGFFGLFTGIVMSLIGFSDFNEVHKMFTLSDFRMTFAFVGAVMLLAVGFVVFDHRKQTPRKKFNKGTISGSFIFGAGWAITGSCPIIAMIQLGEGQLAAVFVIFGIYFGVWVYRRLTSGITGLDTGVCGE
;
A
#
# COMPACT_ATOMS: atom_id res chain seq x y z
N MET A 1 11.00 -13.66 -20.15
CA MET A 1 11.03 -12.29 -20.71
C MET A 1 9.65 -11.69 -20.97
N LYS A 2 8.63 -12.45 -21.41
CA LYS A 2 7.27 -11.93 -21.71
C LYS A 2 6.56 -11.26 -20.52
N ASN A 3 6.87 -11.68 -19.28
CA ASN A 3 6.19 -11.17 -18.09
C ASN A 3 6.68 -9.79 -17.63
N TYR A 4 7.96 -9.42 -17.85
CA TYR A 4 8.47 -8.11 -17.40
C TYR A 4 7.80 -6.94 -18.13
N PHE A 5 7.52 -7.12 -19.42
CA PHE A 5 6.80 -6.13 -20.22
C PHE A 5 5.34 -5.98 -19.75
N ILE A 6 4.70 -7.08 -19.35
CA ILE A 6 3.36 -7.08 -18.75
C ILE A 6 3.37 -6.33 -17.42
N TYR A 7 4.32 -6.60 -16.52
CA TYR A 7 4.41 -5.90 -15.24
C TYR A 7 4.69 -4.39 -15.41
N GLY A 8 5.56 -4.02 -16.35
CA GLY A 8 5.83 -2.63 -16.69
C GLY A 8 4.58 -1.92 -17.22
N PHE A 9 3.84 -2.56 -18.12
CA PHE A 9 2.58 -2.02 -18.65
C PHE A 9 1.51 -1.85 -17.56
N PHE A 10 1.32 -2.85 -16.70
CA PHE A 10 0.38 -2.76 -15.58
C PHE A 10 0.76 -1.66 -14.58
N GLY A 11 2.06 -1.53 -14.26
CA GLY A 11 2.55 -0.46 -13.38
C GLY A 11 2.30 0.93 -13.98
N LEU A 12 2.63 1.09 -15.26
CA LEU A 12 2.46 2.36 -15.97
C LEU A 12 0.97 2.72 -16.13
N PHE A 13 0.12 1.75 -16.46
CA PHE A 13 -1.33 1.93 -16.53
C PHE A 13 -1.91 2.33 -15.17
N THR A 14 -1.53 1.64 -14.10
CA THR A 14 -1.98 1.96 -12.73
C THR A 14 -1.52 3.36 -12.31
N GLY A 15 -0.28 3.74 -12.63
CA GLY A 15 0.26 5.07 -12.37
C GLY A 15 -0.51 6.18 -13.09
N ILE A 16 -0.80 6.00 -14.38
CA ILE A 16 -1.60 6.95 -15.17
C ILE A 16 -3.00 7.11 -14.57
N VAL A 17 -3.68 6.00 -14.27
CA VAL A 17 -5.04 6.02 -13.72
C VAL A 17 -5.06 6.77 -12.37
N MET A 18 -4.10 6.50 -11.47
CA MET A 18 -4.06 7.18 -10.17
C MET A 18 -3.73 8.67 -10.27
N SER A 19 -2.83 9.05 -11.19
CA SER A 19 -2.52 10.46 -11.47
C SER A 19 -3.74 11.19 -12.02
N LEU A 20 -4.49 10.57 -12.95
CA LEU A 20 -5.73 11.15 -13.50
C LEU A 20 -6.85 11.31 -12.46
N ILE A 21 -6.91 10.41 -11.47
CA ILE A 21 -7.89 10.53 -10.38
C ILE A 21 -7.49 11.63 -9.38
N GLY A 22 -6.23 12.07 -9.36
CA GLY A 22 -5.75 13.10 -8.43
C GLY A 22 -5.44 12.55 -7.03
N PHE A 23 -5.30 11.22 -6.88
CA PHE A 23 -4.87 10.60 -5.62
C PHE A 23 -3.40 10.90 -5.26
N SER A 24 -2.64 11.54 -6.15
CA SER A 24 -1.26 11.97 -5.90
C SER A 24 -1.18 13.22 -5.03
N ASP A 25 -2.25 14.01 -4.89
CA ASP A 25 -2.25 15.21 -4.06
C ASP A 25 -2.63 14.92 -2.61
N PHE A 26 -1.75 15.31 -1.68
CA PHE A 26 -1.96 15.13 -0.24
C PHE A 26 -3.25 15.83 0.26
N ASN A 27 -3.57 16.99 -0.32
CA ASN A 27 -4.71 17.79 0.09
C ASN A 27 -6.04 17.09 -0.24
N GLU A 28 -6.08 16.36 -1.36
CA GLU A 28 -7.26 15.61 -1.79
C GLU A 28 -7.46 14.35 -0.92
N VAL A 29 -6.37 13.67 -0.56
CA VAL A 29 -6.41 12.56 0.39
C VAL A 29 -6.84 13.03 1.79
N HIS A 30 -6.37 14.20 2.24
CA HIS A 30 -6.76 14.77 3.52
C HIS A 30 -8.28 15.08 3.56
N LYS A 31 -8.83 15.67 2.50
CA LYS A 31 -10.29 15.91 2.40
C LYS A 31 -11.11 14.62 2.42
N MET A 32 -10.55 13.52 1.89
CA MET A 32 -11.19 12.20 1.95
C MET A 32 -11.29 11.69 3.40
N PHE A 33 -10.25 11.86 4.21
CA PHE A 33 -10.26 11.46 5.62
C PHE A 33 -11.13 12.37 6.49
N THR A 34 -11.22 13.65 6.16
CA THR A 34 -12.07 14.63 6.87
C THR A 34 -13.54 14.53 6.45
N LEU A 35 -13.89 13.61 5.53
CA LEU A 35 -15.24 13.39 4.99
C LEU A 35 -15.86 14.64 4.34
N SER A 36 -15.03 15.60 3.91
CA SER A 36 -15.51 16.82 3.26
C SER A 36 -15.95 16.57 1.81
N ASP A 37 -15.30 15.61 1.13
CA ASP A 37 -15.59 15.24 -0.26
C ASP A 37 -16.10 13.80 -0.36
N PHE A 38 -17.41 13.64 -0.42
CA PHE A 38 -18.05 12.32 -0.58
C PHE A 38 -17.67 11.63 -1.90
N ARG A 39 -17.35 12.40 -2.95
CA ARG A 39 -16.98 11.83 -4.26
C ARG A 39 -15.72 10.97 -4.18
N MET A 40 -14.67 11.45 -3.52
CA MET A 40 -13.41 10.70 -3.36
C MET A 40 -13.58 9.52 -2.42
N THR A 41 -14.34 9.69 -1.34
CA THR A 41 -14.62 8.62 -0.39
C THR A 41 -15.40 7.47 -1.05
N PHE A 42 -16.44 7.77 -1.83
CA PHE A 42 -17.17 6.74 -2.58
C PHE A 42 -16.32 6.09 -3.67
N ALA A 43 -15.46 6.83 -4.35
CA ALA A 43 -14.55 6.27 -5.33
C ALA A 43 -13.55 5.28 -4.69
N PHE A 44 -12.98 5.63 -3.53
CA PHE A 44 -12.07 4.76 -2.80
C PHE A 44 -12.76 3.51 -2.25
N VAL A 45 -13.90 3.68 -1.55
CA VAL A 45 -14.67 2.55 -1.00
C VAL A 45 -15.18 1.65 -2.12
N GLY A 46 -15.64 2.23 -3.22
CA GLY A 46 -16.07 1.50 -4.42
C GLY A 46 -14.93 0.70 -5.05
N ALA A 47 -13.73 1.30 -5.21
CA ALA A 47 -12.56 0.60 -5.72
C ALA A 47 -12.15 -0.57 -4.81
N VAL A 48 -12.12 -0.38 -3.49
CA VAL A 48 -11.81 -1.44 -2.52
C VAL A 48 -12.85 -2.57 -2.58
N MET A 49 -14.13 -2.24 -2.65
CA MET A 49 -15.21 -3.24 -2.79
C MET A 49 -15.10 -4.02 -4.09
N LEU A 50 -14.86 -3.35 -5.22
CA LEU A 50 -14.67 -4.01 -6.52
C LEU A 50 -13.45 -4.93 -6.50
N LEU A 51 -12.34 -4.52 -5.88
CA LEU A 51 -11.16 -5.36 -5.71
C LEU A 51 -11.47 -6.57 -4.83
N ALA A 52 -12.16 -6.38 -3.70
CA ALA A 52 -12.53 -7.47 -2.80
C ALA A 52 -13.45 -8.50 -3.49
N VAL A 53 -14.48 -8.04 -4.19
CA VAL A 53 -15.38 -8.90 -4.97
C VAL A 53 -14.61 -9.58 -6.10
N GLY A 54 -13.75 -8.83 -6.80
CA GLY A 54 -12.89 -9.37 -7.86
C GLY A 54 -12.01 -10.50 -7.36
N PHE A 55 -11.34 -10.32 -6.22
CA PHE A 55 -10.55 -11.38 -5.59
C PHE A 55 -11.41 -12.59 -5.21
N VAL A 56 -12.58 -12.40 -4.60
CA VAL A 56 -13.47 -13.52 -4.22
C VAL A 56 -13.96 -14.31 -5.44
N VAL A 57 -14.31 -13.62 -6.54
CA VAL A 57 -14.79 -14.25 -7.77
C VAL A 57 -13.66 -14.96 -8.51
N PHE A 58 -12.46 -14.37 -8.56
CA PHE A 58 -11.31 -14.94 -9.26
C PHE A 58 -10.59 -16.02 -8.45
N ASP A 59 -10.76 -16.05 -7.12
CA ASP A 59 -10.17 -17.06 -6.23
C ASP A 59 -10.83 -18.45 -6.31
N HIS A 60 -11.76 -18.67 -7.24
CA HIS A 60 -12.40 -19.97 -7.47
C HIS A 60 -11.38 -21.11 -7.77
N ARG A 61 -10.13 -20.78 -8.14
CA ARG A 61 -9.05 -21.74 -8.41
C ARG A 61 -8.09 -21.99 -7.22
N LYS A 62 -8.27 -21.34 -6.06
CA LYS A 62 -7.40 -21.48 -4.85
C LYS A 62 -5.88 -21.37 -5.13
N GLN A 63 -5.48 -20.66 -6.17
CA GLN A 63 -4.05 -20.46 -6.50
C GLN A 63 -3.42 -19.30 -5.73
N THR A 64 -4.21 -18.55 -4.94
CA THR A 64 -3.66 -17.51 -4.08
C THR A 64 -3.00 -18.14 -2.84
N PRO A 65 -1.70 -17.91 -2.60
CA PRO A 65 -1.07 -18.36 -1.38
C PRO A 65 -1.73 -17.65 -0.19
N ARG A 66 -2.33 -18.42 0.71
CA ARG A 66 -2.94 -17.86 1.92
C ARG A 66 -1.83 -17.39 2.85
N LYS A 67 -1.79 -16.09 3.12
CA LYS A 67 -0.88 -15.53 4.12
C LYS A 67 -1.28 -16.06 5.50
N LYS A 68 -0.35 -16.72 6.20
CA LYS A 68 -0.54 -17.15 7.60
C LYS A 68 -0.73 -15.91 8.48
N PHE A 69 -1.78 -15.94 9.31
CA PHE A 69 -2.10 -14.85 10.22
C PHE A 69 -1.22 -14.97 11.46
N ASN A 70 -0.38 -13.97 11.71
CA ASN A 70 0.56 -13.98 12.84
C ASN A 70 0.14 -12.95 13.89
N LYS A 71 0.55 -13.15 15.14
CA LYS A 71 0.26 -12.21 16.24
C LYS A 71 0.78 -10.79 15.97
N GLY A 72 1.90 -10.67 15.23
CA GLY A 72 2.46 -9.38 14.80
C GLY A 72 1.69 -8.70 13.66
N THR A 73 0.75 -9.38 13.00
CA THR A 73 -0.05 -8.79 11.92
C THR A 73 -0.99 -7.71 12.45
N ILE A 74 -1.61 -7.92 13.62
CA ILE A 74 -2.56 -6.96 14.19
C ILE A 74 -1.85 -5.65 14.59
N SER A 75 -0.76 -5.75 15.35
CA SER A 75 0.01 -4.57 15.77
C SER A 75 0.67 -3.86 14.58
N GLY A 76 1.20 -4.62 13.61
CA GLY A 76 1.76 -4.07 12.38
C GLY A 76 0.73 -3.33 11.54
N SER A 77 -0.47 -3.89 11.36
CA SER A 77 -1.57 -3.26 10.62
C SER A 77 -2.02 -1.95 11.27
N PHE A 78 -2.06 -1.88 12.60
CA PHE A 78 -2.44 -0.66 13.31
C PHE A 78 -1.39 0.45 13.13
N ILE A 79 -0.11 0.13 13.31
CA ILE A 79 1.00 1.09 13.11
C ILE A 79 1.05 1.57 11.66
N PHE A 80 0.88 0.64 10.70
CA PHE A 80 0.86 0.98 9.28
C PHE A 80 -0.33 1.88 8.91
N GLY A 81 -1.53 1.56 9.42
CA GLY A 81 -2.72 2.38 9.21
C GLY A 81 -2.60 3.77 9.82
N ALA A 82 -2.06 3.88 11.04
CA ALA A 82 -1.78 5.17 11.67
C ALA A 82 -0.76 6.00 10.86
N GLY A 83 0.30 5.35 10.37
CA GLY A 83 1.26 6.00 9.47
C GLY A 83 0.60 6.54 8.20
N TRP A 84 -0.25 5.74 7.54
CA TRP A 84 -0.99 6.17 6.35
C TRP A 84 -1.93 7.35 6.62
N ALA A 85 -2.62 7.38 7.77
CA ALA A 85 -3.49 8.48 8.16
C ALA A 85 -2.72 9.80 8.39
N ILE A 86 -1.49 9.72 8.91
CA ILE A 86 -0.63 10.89 9.14
C ILE A 86 -0.02 11.39 7.83
N THR A 87 0.51 10.49 7.00
CA THR A 87 1.26 10.86 5.79
C THR A 87 0.38 11.03 4.56
N GLY A 88 -0.89 10.61 4.61
CA GLY A 88 -1.81 10.69 3.48
C GLY A 88 -1.31 9.96 2.23
N SER A 89 -0.30 9.08 2.37
CA SER A 89 0.41 8.48 1.24
C SER A 89 0.63 7.01 1.50
N CYS A 90 0.10 6.17 0.61
CA CYS A 90 0.34 4.73 0.63
C CYS A 90 1.59 4.41 -0.22
N PRO A 91 2.19 3.21 -0.10
CA PRO A 91 3.44 2.90 -0.81
C PRO A 91 3.32 3.02 -2.35
N ILE A 92 2.11 2.83 -2.90
CA ILE A 92 1.84 3.02 -4.33
C ILE A 92 1.80 4.52 -4.67
N ILE A 93 1.09 5.33 -3.87
CA ILE A 93 0.99 6.78 -4.07
C ILE A 93 2.38 7.40 -3.99
N ALA A 94 3.21 7.01 -3.01
CA ALA A 94 4.57 7.52 -2.88
C ALA A 94 5.43 7.28 -4.14
N MET A 95 5.29 6.14 -4.82
CA MET A 95 6.01 5.90 -6.09
C MET A 95 5.51 6.78 -7.24
N ILE A 96 4.20 7.01 -7.32
CA ILE A 96 3.60 7.88 -8.34
C ILE A 96 4.00 9.34 -8.11
N GLN A 97 3.98 9.75 -6.85
CA GLN A 97 4.28 11.09 -6.39
C GLN A 97 5.77 11.44 -6.60
N LEU A 98 6.67 10.45 -6.50
CA LEU A 98 8.05 10.58 -7.00
C LEU A 98 8.11 10.79 -8.52
N GLY A 99 7.30 10.06 -9.29
CA GLY A 99 7.21 10.19 -10.75
C GLY A 99 6.72 11.57 -11.19
N GLU A 100 5.85 12.21 -10.40
CA GLU A 100 5.37 13.58 -10.62
C GLU A 100 6.33 14.66 -10.09
N GLY A 101 7.44 14.26 -9.44
CA GLY A 101 8.47 15.19 -8.98
C GLY A 101 8.19 15.86 -7.64
N GLN A 102 7.28 15.34 -6.82
CA GLN A 102 7.02 15.91 -5.49
C GLN A 102 8.12 15.51 -4.50
N LEU A 103 8.79 16.50 -3.91
CA LEU A 103 9.86 16.30 -2.92
C LEU A 103 9.39 15.56 -1.65
N ALA A 104 8.11 15.68 -1.29
CA ALA A 104 7.53 15.00 -0.13
C ALA A 104 7.63 13.46 -0.22
N ALA A 105 7.55 12.90 -1.43
CA ALA A 105 7.58 11.47 -1.66
C ALA A 105 8.94 10.84 -1.30
N VAL A 106 10.04 11.60 -1.44
CA VAL A 106 11.39 11.14 -1.05
C VAL A 106 11.46 10.86 0.45
N PHE A 107 10.89 11.74 1.28
CA PHE A 107 10.86 11.57 2.73
C PHE A 107 10.02 10.37 3.15
N VAL A 108 8.87 10.15 2.50
CA VAL A 108 8.00 9.00 2.76
C VAL A 108 8.73 7.69 2.43
N ILE A 109 9.38 7.62 1.27
CA ILE A 109 10.12 6.42 0.85
C ILE A 109 11.31 6.15 1.74
N PHE A 110 12.04 7.19 2.15
CA PHE A 110 13.11 7.05 3.13
C PHE A 110 12.58 6.54 4.48
N GLY A 111 11.43 7.06 4.93
CA GLY A 111 10.74 6.59 6.12
C GLY A 111 10.30 5.12 6.03
N ILE A 112 9.77 4.69 4.88
CA ILE A 112 9.42 3.28 4.61
C ILE A 112 10.67 2.41 4.69
N TYR A 113 11.75 2.80 4.00
CA TYR A 113 12.99 2.04 3.95
C TYR A 113 13.62 1.92 5.34
N PHE A 114 13.73 3.04 6.06
CA PHE A 114 14.26 3.08 7.42
C PHE A 114 13.37 2.30 8.40
N GLY A 115 12.06 2.43 8.32
CA GLY A 115 11.10 1.70 9.14
C GLY A 115 11.21 0.19 8.96
N VAL A 116 11.29 -0.29 7.72
CA VAL A 116 11.50 -1.72 7.42
C VAL A 116 12.87 -2.20 7.92
N TRP A 117 13.92 -1.38 7.76
CA TRP A 117 15.25 -1.71 8.25
C TRP A 117 15.30 -1.83 9.78
N VAL A 118 14.73 -0.86 10.50
CA VAL A 118 14.63 -0.87 11.97
C VAL A 118 13.78 -2.04 12.44
N TYR A 119 12.60 -2.26 11.84
CA TYR A 119 11.73 -3.38 12.19
C TYR A 119 12.44 -4.72 12.01
N ARG A 120 13.16 -4.89 10.89
CA ARG A 120 13.95 -6.10 10.63
C ARG A 120 15.07 -6.28 11.66
N ARG A 121 15.78 -5.20 12.03
CA ARG A 121 16.86 -5.25 13.03
C ARG A 121 16.32 -5.61 14.42
N LEU A 122 15.24 -4.97 14.87
CA LEU A 122 14.60 -5.19 16.16
C LEU A 122 13.99 -6.60 16.26
N THR A 123 13.32 -7.05 15.20
CA THR A 123 12.74 -8.40 15.13
C THR A 123 13.84 -9.47 15.10
N SER A 124 14.95 -9.23 14.39
CA SER A 124 16.08 -10.18 14.37
C SER A 124 16.89 -10.23 15.68
N GLY A 125 16.79 -9.21 16.54
CA GLY A 125 17.72 -9.01 17.66
C GLY A 125 17.13 -9.13 19.07
N ILE A 126 15.86 -8.75 19.30
CA ILE A 126 15.36 -8.49 20.68
C ILE A 126 14.19 -9.40 21.07
N THR A 127 13.44 -9.89 20.10
CA THR A 127 12.32 -10.79 20.38
C THR A 127 12.43 -11.97 19.43
N GLY A 128 12.42 -13.19 19.95
CA GLY A 128 12.17 -14.41 19.16
C GLY A 128 10.75 -14.43 18.57
N LEU A 129 10.22 -13.28 18.14
CA LEU A 129 9.02 -13.08 17.33
C LEU A 129 9.32 -13.39 15.85
N ASP A 130 10.32 -14.23 15.60
CA ASP A 130 10.51 -14.87 14.31
C ASP A 130 9.38 -15.88 14.12
N THR A 131 8.25 -15.40 13.61
CA THR A 131 7.11 -16.27 13.26
C THR A 131 7.34 -17.00 11.93
N GLY A 132 8.60 -17.13 11.49
CA GLY A 132 8.97 -17.96 10.34
C GLY A 132 8.40 -17.48 9.00
N VAL A 133 8.18 -16.17 8.83
CA VAL A 133 7.55 -15.61 7.62
C VAL A 133 8.54 -15.21 6.53
N CYS A 134 9.83 -15.13 6.86
CA CYS A 134 10.90 -14.95 5.87
C CYS A 134 11.41 -16.31 5.40
N GLY A 135 10.56 -17.13 4.78
CA GLY A 135 10.98 -18.43 4.26
C GLY A 135 9.86 -19.44 4.03
N GLU A 136 8.93 -19.12 3.14
CA GLU A 136 8.19 -20.10 2.32
C GLU A 136 8.20 -19.62 0.87
#